data_AF-A0AAF0LTC5-F1
#
_entry.id   AF-A0AAF0LTC5-F1
#
_cell.length_a   1.000
_cell.length_b   1.000
_cell.length_c   1.000
_cell.angle_alpha   90.00
_cell.angle_beta   90.00
_cell.angle_gamma   90.00
#
_symmetry.space_group_name_H-M   'P 1'
#
loop_
_entity.id
_entity.type
_entity.pdbx_description
1 polymer ?
#
loop_
_entity_poly.entity_id
_entity_poly.type
_entity_poly.pdbx_seq_one_letter_code
_entity_poly.pdbx_strand_id
1 'polypeptide(L)'
;MSLLTITTNLAGVLPNPSPEQPPGTDGFVTVLNWLSWIAIIVGVAGFLVSAGTLAFASWTGREINSFKGLVLAIVTCILVGGVGGIMQVFV
;
A
#
# COMPACT_ATOMS: atom_id res chain seq x y z
N MET A 1 21.33 18.29 26.95
CA MET A 1 20.04 18.36 26.22
C MET A 1 20.35 18.16 24.75
N SER A 2 20.21 16.92 24.26
CA SER A 2 20.69 16.51 22.94
C SER A 2 19.87 17.14 21.82
N LEU A 3 20.49 17.39 20.66
CA LEU A 3 19.87 17.92 19.44
C LEU A 3 18.61 17.12 19.02
N LEU A 4 18.57 15.82 19.35
CA LEU A 4 17.40 14.96 19.18
C LEU A 4 16.14 15.53 19.85
N THR A 5 16.24 16.04 21.08
CA THR A 5 15.10 16.62 21.82
C THR A 5 14.54 17.87 21.16
N ILE A 6 15.38 18.69 20.50
CA ILE A 6 14.94 19.90 19.80
C ILE A 6 14.17 19.50 18.52
N THR A 7 14.63 18.49 17.79
CA THR A 7 13.94 18.00 16.58
C THR A 7 12.58 17.37 16.87
N THR A 8 12.43 16.67 18.00
CA THR A 8 11.14 16.07 18.39
C THR A 8 10.13 17.14 18.83
N ASN A 9 10.59 18.23 19.46
CA ASN A 9 9.72 19.33 19.86
C ASN A 9 9.28 20.19 18.66
N LEU A 10 10.14 20.38 17.66
CA LEU A 10 9.78 21.18 16.47
C LEU A 10 8.68 20.50 15.62
N ALA A 11 8.68 19.17 15.55
CA ALA A 11 7.63 18.40 14.89
C ALA A 11 6.25 18.53 15.56
N GLY A 12 6.20 18.90 16.85
CA GLY A 12 4.95 19.13 17.58
C GLY A 12 4.43 20.57 17.55
N VAL A 13 5.20 21.53 17.00
CA VAL A 13 4.86 22.97 16.97
C VAL A 13 4.38 23.43 15.59
N LEU A 14 4.54 22.60 14.55
CA LEU A 14 3.87 22.86 13.28
C LEU A 14 2.36 22.65 13.48
N PRO A 15 1.50 23.63 13.17
CA PRO A 15 0.07 23.38 13.06
C PRO A 15 -0.09 22.29 12.02
N ASN A 16 -0.49 21.09 12.44
CA ASN A 16 -0.92 20.05 11.52
C ASN A 16 -2.27 20.53 10.97
N PRO A 17 -2.36 21.05 9.72
CA PRO A 17 -3.68 21.26 9.14
C PRO A 17 -4.29 19.87 9.07
N SER A 18 -5.23 19.56 9.96
CA SER A 18 -6.09 18.41 9.78
C SER A 18 -6.73 18.60 8.40
N PRO A 19 -6.53 17.70 7.44
CA PRO A 19 -7.19 17.78 6.14
C PRO A 19 -8.68 17.54 6.38
N GLU A 20 -9.40 18.59 6.79
CA GLU A 20 -10.79 18.46 7.14
C GLU A 20 -11.57 18.22 5.85
N GLN A 21 -12.19 17.04 5.77
CA GLN A 21 -12.88 16.55 4.59
C GLN A 21 -13.88 17.61 4.08
N PRO A 22 -13.78 18.05 2.81
CA PRO A 22 -14.72 19.03 2.26
C PRO A 22 -16.17 18.50 2.37
N PRO A 23 -17.12 19.30 2.88
CA PRO A 23 -18.48 18.84 3.11
C PRO A 23 -19.11 18.34 1.80
N GLY A 24 -19.60 17.09 1.80
CA GLY A 24 -20.24 16.44 0.65
C GLY A 24 -19.48 15.29 -0.02
N THR A 25 -18.22 15.01 0.37
CA THR A 25 -17.44 13.88 -0.20
C THR A 25 -17.56 12.55 0.55
N ASP A 26 -18.47 12.40 1.53
CA ASP A 26 -18.63 11.15 2.28
C ASP A 26 -18.89 9.93 1.38
N GLY A 27 -19.67 10.11 0.31
CA GLY A 27 -19.91 9.07 -0.68
C GLY A 27 -18.65 8.72 -1.48
N PHE A 28 -17.81 9.71 -1.80
CA PHE A 28 -16.56 9.49 -2.53
C PHE A 28 -15.52 8.77 -1.67
N VAL A 29 -15.37 9.15 -0.40
CA VAL A 29 -14.50 8.46 0.56
C VAL A 29 -14.96 7.03 0.79
N THR A 30 -16.28 6.79 0.87
CA THR A 30 -16.84 5.44 0.97
C THR A 30 -16.44 4.57 -0.23
N VAL A 31 -16.59 5.09 -1.46
CA VAL A 31 -16.19 4.35 -2.69
C VAL A 31 -14.69 4.07 -2.72
N LEU A 32 -13.86 5.04 -2.32
CA LEU A 32 -12.40 4.85 -2.24
C LEU A 32 -11.99 3.81 -1.19
N ASN A 33 -12.71 3.73 -0.07
CA ASN A 33 -12.51 2.69 0.94
C ASN A 33 -12.81 1.30 0.34
N TRP A 34 -13.97 1.12 -0.32
CA TRP A 34 -14.29 -0.12 -1.03
C TRP A 34 -13.23 -0.49 -2.08
N LEU A 35 -12.73 0.51 -2.83
CA LEU A 35 -11.68 0.29 -3.82
C LEU A 35 -10.37 -0.17 -3.18
N SER A 36 -10.01 0.38 -2.01
CA SER A 36 -8.82 -0.02 -1.26
C SER A 36 -8.92 -1.49 -0.81
N TRP A 37 -10.08 -1.92 -0.32
CA TRP A 37 -10.32 -3.32 0.04
C TRP A 37 -10.20 -4.25 -1.17
N ILE A 38 -10.78 -3.87 -2.32
CA ILE A 38 -10.67 -4.65 -3.56
C ILE A 38 -9.20 -4.75 -3.99
N ALA A 39 -8.46 -3.63 -3.95
CA ALA A 39 -7.05 -3.61 -4.31
C ALA A 39 -6.20 -4.52 -3.42
N ILE A 40 -6.46 -4.55 -2.11
CA ILE A 40 -5.79 -5.44 -1.16
C ILE A 40 -6.09 -6.91 -1.51
N ILE A 41 -7.37 -7.26 -1.72
CA ILE A 41 -7.78 -8.63 -2.04
C ILE A 41 -7.12 -9.11 -3.35
N VAL A 42 -7.15 -8.28 -4.39
CA VAL A 42 -6.56 -8.59 -5.70
C VAL A 42 -5.03 -8.70 -5.60
N GLY A 43 -4.38 -7.78 -4.89
CA GLY A 43 -2.93 -7.81 -4.67
C GLY A 43 -2.47 -9.09 -3.97
N VAL A 44 -3.17 -9.47 -2.89
CA VAL A 44 -2.89 -10.71 -2.15
C VAL A 44 -3.13 -11.94 -3.03
N ALA A 45 -4.25 -12.00 -3.76
CA ALA A 45 -4.56 -13.12 -4.64
C ALA A 45 -3.49 -13.29 -5.74
N GLY A 46 -3.09 -12.20 -6.41
CA GLY A 46 -2.04 -12.23 -7.44
C GLY A 46 -0.69 -12.64 -6.88
N PHE A 47 -0.34 -12.15 -5.69
CA PHE A 47 0.87 -12.55 -4.97
C PHE A 47 0.88 -14.05 -4.66
N LEU A 48 -0.20 -14.59 -4.10
CA LEU A 48 -0.30 -16.01 -3.75
C LEU A 48 -0.21 -16.93 -4.98
N VAL A 49 -0.86 -16.57 -6.10
CA VAL A 49 -0.77 -17.34 -7.36
C VAL A 49 0.66 -17.36 -7.89
N SER A 50 1.34 -16.22 -7.88
CA SER A 50 2.74 -16.13 -8.34
C SER A 50 3.72 -16.87 -7.41
N ALA A 51 3.50 -16.81 -6.10
CA ALA A 51 4.30 -17.53 -5.12
C ALA A 51 4.09 -19.05 -5.22
N GLY A 52 2.84 -19.51 -5.38
CA GLY A 52 2.52 -20.93 -5.54
C GLY A 52 3.10 -21.53 -6.82
N THR A 53 3.01 -20.82 -7.94
CA THR A 53 3.60 -21.25 -9.22
C THR A 53 5.13 -21.25 -9.18
N LEU A 54 5.77 -20.35 -8.41
CA LEU A 54 7.21 -20.40 -8.17
C LEU A 54 7.61 -21.60 -7.30
N ALA A 55 6.86 -21.87 -6.23
CA ALA A 55 7.11 -23.02 -5.35
C ALA A 55 6.99 -24.36 -6.11
N PHE A 56 5.98 -24.49 -6.97
CA PHE A 56 5.81 -25.68 -7.81
C PHE A 56 6.92 -25.83 -8.87
N ALA A 57 7.31 -24.72 -9.52
CA ALA A 57 8.39 -24.71 -10.51
C ALA A 57 9.75 -25.08 -9.90
N SER A 58 10.01 -24.65 -8.65
CA SER A 58 11.20 -25.00 -7.87
C SER A 58 11.33 -26.52 -7.68
N TRP A 59 10.22 -27.22 -7.42
CA TRP A 59 10.22 -28.68 -7.26
C TRP A 59 10.33 -29.46 -8.57
N THR A 60 9.83 -28.92 -9.68
CA THR A 60 9.88 -29.60 -10.99
C THR A 60 11.11 -29.27 -11.81
N GLY A 61 12.02 -28.42 -11.32
CA GLY A 61 13.21 -27.98 -12.06
C GLY A 61 12.88 -27.16 -13.31
N ARG A 62 11.66 -26.59 -13.39
CA ARG A 62 11.19 -25.82 -14.54
C ARG A 62 11.67 -24.37 -14.43
N GLU A 63 12.07 -23.82 -15.58
CA GLU A 63 12.65 -22.50 -15.79
C GLU A 63 11.93 -21.32 -15.08
N ILE A 64 12.72 -20.28 -14.79
CA ILE A 64 12.49 -18.97 -14.13
C ILE A 64 11.24 -18.18 -14.59
N ASN A 65 10.43 -18.67 -15.53
CA ASN A 65 9.24 -17.98 -16.03
C ASN A 65 8.27 -17.51 -14.91
N SER A 66 8.18 -18.26 -13.80
CA SER A 66 7.38 -17.88 -12.62
C SER A 66 7.94 -16.68 -11.83
N PHE A 67 9.23 -16.39 -11.92
CA PHE A 67 9.87 -15.27 -11.20
C PHE A 67 9.38 -13.91 -11.71
N LYS A 68 9.13 -13.77 -13.02
CA LYS A 68 8.57 -12.54 -13.60
C LYS A 68 7.17 -12.23 -13.03
N GLY A 69 6.36 -13.27 -12.85
CA GLY A 69 5.03 -13.14 -12.22
C GLY A 69 5.13 -12.67 -10.77
N LEU A 70 6.08 -13.21 -10.00
CA LEU A 70 6.30 -12.80 -8.62
C LEU A 70 6.80 -11.35 -8.51
N VAL A 71 7.75 -10.95 -9.37
CA VAL A 71 8.25 -9.57 -9.40
C VAL A 71 7.12 -8.58 -9.70
N LEU A 72 6.26 -8.87 -10.68
CA LEU A 72 5.09 -8.03 -10.98
C LEU A 72 4.10 -7.97 -9.82
N ALA A 73 3.88 -9.09 -9.12
CA ALA A 73 3.00 -9.12 -7.95
C ALA A 73 3.56 -8.27 -6.79
N ILE A 74 4.87 -8.34 -6.54
CA ILE A 74 5.54 -7.52 -5.52
C ILE A 74 5.42 -6.03 -5.85
N VAL A 75 5.69 -5.64 -7.09
CA VAL A 75 5.54 -4.24 -7.55
C VAL A 75 4.09 -3.78 -7.34
N THR A 76 3.12 -4.62 -7.66
CA THR A 76 1.69 -4.32 -7.43
C THR A 76 1.39 -4.08 -5.95
N CYS A 77 1.88 -4.94 -5.05
CA CYS A 77 1.68 -4.76 -3.61
C CYS A 77 2.29 -3.45 -3.09
N ILE A 78 3.45 -3.03 -3.61
CA ILE A 78 4.08 -1.74 -3.25
C ILE A 78 3.21 -0.57 -3.70
N LEU A 79 2.67 -0.62 -4.93
CA LEU A 79 1.78 0.42 -5.45
C LEU A 79 0.49 0.52 -4.62
N VAL A 80 -0.10 -0.61 -4.23
CA VAL A 80 -1.28 -0.65 -3.37
C VAL A 80 -0.97 -0.08 -1.98
N GLY A 81 0.22 -0.37 -1.42
CA GLY A 81 0.67 0.26 -0.16
C GLY A 81 0.75 1.79 -0.25
N GLY A 82 1.10 2.34 -1.41
CA GLY A 82 1.15 3.79 -1.66
C GLY A 82 -0.24 4.47 -1.69
N VAL A 83 -1.32 3.72 -1.88
CA VAL A 83 -2.69 4.27 -1.91
C VAL A 83 -3.06 4.88 -0.56
N GLY A 84 -2.53 4.35 0.56
CA GLY A 84 -2.78 4.90 1.89
C GLY A 84 -2.40 6.38 2.02
N GLY A 85 -1.31 6.81 1.37
CA GLY A 85 -0.91 8.22 1.37
C GLY A 85 -1.85 9.12 0.55
N ILE A 86 -2.48 8.59 -0.50
CA ILE A 86 -3.47 9.31 -1.30
C ILE A 86 -4.78 9.46 -0.52
N MET A 87 -5.16 8.43 0.23
CA MET A 87 -6.35 8.45 1.08
C MET A 87 -6.25 9.49 2.21
N GLN A 88 -5.05 9.71 2.76
CA GLN A 88 -4.78 10.73 3.79
C GLN A 88 -4.93 12.17 3.29
N VAL A 89 -5.00 12.40 1.98
CA VAL A 89 -5.30 13.74 1.42
C VAL A 89 -6.78 14.09 1.58
N PHE A 90 -7.64 13.09 1.79
CA PHE A 90 -9.10 13.25 1.87
C PHE A 90 -9.66 13.06 3.29
N VAL A 91 -8.82 12.82 4.29
CA VAL A 91 -9.17 12.50 5.70
C VAL A 91 -8.51 13.47 6.66
#